data_AF-A0A539EFM6-F1
#
_entry.id   AF-A0A539EFM6-F1
#
_cell.length_a   1.000
_cell.length_b   1.000
_cell.length_c   1.000
_cell.angle_alpha   90.00
_cell.angle_beta   90.00
_cell.angle_gamma   90.00
#
_symmetry.space_group_name_H-M   'P 1'
#
loop_
_entity.id
_entity.type
_entity.pdbx_description
1 polymer ?
#
loop_
_entity_poly.entity_id
_entity_poly.type
_entity_poly.pdbx_seq_one_letter_code
_entity_poly.pdbx_strand_id
1 'polypeptide(L)'
;MTAGLLLAAALAARAHALSPMGREAADTLKALVRVDTTNPPGGEAGAAAVLAGVLAKAGVPYEVVESSPGRANLVARLKGDGSRRPLLLLAHLDVVGAEAARWSFPPFAGDEVDGAVRGRGSVDDKSMAAAFAAVMADLARRKVPLKRDVVFAATADEESGGALGVRWLLEHRPALLDAELALNEGGTTFSVGGKVRAVAVQVAEK
;
A
#
# COMPACT_ATOMS: atom_id res chain seq x y z
N MET A 1 -22.28 -43.77 -26.47
CA MET A 1 -21.18 -43.28 -25.61
C MET A 1 -20.54 -42.09 -26.30
N THR A 2 -21.03 -40.89 -26.02
CA THR A 2 -20.56 -39.64 -26.63
C THR A 2 -19.49 -39.02 -25.75
N ALA A 3 -18.25 -39.00 -26.23
CA ALA A 3 -17.14 -38.34 -25.57
C ALA A 3 -17.28 -36.82 -25.73
N GLY A 4 -17.59 -36.12 -24.63
CA GLY A 4 -17.58 -34.67 -24.56
C GLY A 4 -16.16 -34.18 -24.28
N LEU A 5 -15.50 -33.63 -25.29
CA LEU A 5 -14.23 -32.93 -25.15
C LEU A 5 -14.50 -31.55 -24.54
N LEU A 6 -14.36 -31.44 -23.21
CA LEU A 6 -14.36 -30.15 -22.51
C LEU A 6 -13.06 -29.42 -22.84
N LEU A 7 -13.12 -28.52 -23.83
CA LEU A 7 -12.07 -27.57 -24.12
C LEU A 7 -12.05 -26.54 -22.98
N ALA A 8 -11.22 -26.75 -21.96
CA ALA A 8 -10.88 -25.74 -20.99
C ALA A 8 -10.09 -24.63 -21.71
N ALA A 9 -10.79 -23.59 -22.15
CA ALA A 9 -10.14 -22.38 -22.63
C ALA A 9 -9.43 -21.74 -21.45
N ALA A 10 -8.12 -21.96 -21.34
CA ALA A 10 -7.27 -21.17 -20.48
C ALA A 10 -7.37 -19.70 -20.94
N LEU A 11 -8.15 -18.90 -20.22
CA LEU A 11 -8.02 -17.44 -20.29
C LEU A 11 -6.66 -17.10 -19.68
N ALA A 12 -5.60 -17.22 -20.49
CA ALA A 12 -4.38 -16.50 -20.21
C ALA A 12 -4.77 -15.02 -20.30
N ALA A 13 -5.09 -14.42 -19.15
CA ALA A 13 -5.15 -12.99 -19.03
C ALA A 13 -3.81 -12.48 -19.55
N ARG A 14 -3.82 -11.81 -20.71
CA ARG A 14 -2.61 -11.13 -21.18
C ARG A 14 -2.29 -10.11 -20.10
N ALA A 15 -1.26 -10.40 -19.30
CA ALA A 15 -0.72 -9.44 -18.35
C ALA A 15 -0.40 -8.18 -19.16
N HIS A 16 -1.19 -7.14 -18.96
CA HIS A 16 -0.90 -5.86 -19.58
C HIS A 16 0.45 -5.42 -19.02
N ALA A 17 1.39 -5.04 -19.88
CA ALA A 17 2.68 -4.56 -19.41
C ALA A 17 2.43 -3.38 -18.47
N LEU A 18 2.78 -3.55 -17.20
CA LEU A 18 2.68 -2.49 -16.21
C LEU A 18 3.47 -1.26 -16.69
N SER A 19 2.91 -0.07 -16.49
CA SER A 19 3.62 1.19 -16.72
C SER A 19 4.89 1.28 -15.87
N PRO A 20 5.82 2.21 -16.15
CA PRO A 20 7.00 2.40 -15.30
C PRO A 20 6.65 2.59 -13.82
N MET A 21 5.63 3.42 -13.52
CA MET A 21 5.12 3.60 -12.16
C MET A 21 4.51 2.32 -11.59
N GLY A 22 3.79 1.54 -12.41
CA GLY A 22 3.25 0.24 -11.99
C GLY A 22 4.33 -0.80 -11.68
N ARG A 23 5.45 -0.79 -12.42
CA ARG A 23 6.64 -1.61 -12.12
C ARG A 23 7.29 -1.20 -10.81
N GLU A 24 7.48 0.09 -10.59
CA GLU A 24 8.04 0.61 -9.34
C GLU A 24 7.15 0.24 -8.14
N ALA A 25 5.83 0.33 -8.28
CA ALA A 25 4.89 -0.13 -7.26
C ALA A 25 5.01 -1.64 -7.01
N ALA A 26 5.07 -2.46 -8.07
CA ALA A 26 5.21 -3.92 -7.93
C ALA A 26 6.54 -4.31 -7.25
N ASP A 27 7.66 -3.69 -7.62
CA ASP A 27 8.96 -3.95 -6.98
C ASP A 27 9.00 -3.48 -5.53
N THR A 28 8.36 -2.35 -5.23
CA THR A 28 8.17 -1.88 -3.84
C THR A 28 7.33 -2.86 -3.05
N LEU A 29 6.22 -3.36 -3.61
CA LEU A 29 5.36 -4.36 -2.97
C LEU A 29 6.13 -5.64 -2.66
N LYS A 30 6.94 -6.15 -3.60
CA LYS A 30 7.79 -7.34 -3.39
C LYS A 30 8.75 -7.12 -2.23
N ALA A 31 9.35 -5.93 -2.12
CA ALA A 31 10.22 -5.58 -1.01
C ALA A 31 9.45 -5.49 0.32
N LEU A 32 8.25 -4.91 0.34
CA LEU A 32 7.41 -4.82 1.54
C LEU A 32 6.92 -6.18 2.02
N VAL A 33 6.52 -7.08 1.12
CA VAL A 33 6.09 -8.45 1.46
C VAL A 33 7.22 -9.26 2.08
N ARG A 34 8.47 -9.00 1.71
CA ARG A 34 9.64 -9.65 2.31
C ARG A 34 9.98 -9.19 3.72
N VAL A 35 9.41 -8.07 4.16
CA VAL A 35 9.50 -7.64 5.55
C VAL A 35 8.34 -8.25 6.32
N ASP A 36 8.62 -9.22 7.18
CA ASP A 36 7.63 -9.77 8.10
C ASP A 36 7.27 -8.71 9.16
N THR A 37 6.05 -8.20 9.07
CA THR A 37 5.46 -7.20 9.98
C THR A 37 4.26 -7.80 10.71
N THR A 38 4.26 -9.12 10.93
CA THR A 38 3.17 -9.83 11.60
C THR A 38 2.87 -9.17 12.95
N ASN A 39 1.61 -8.78 13.16
CA ASN A 39 1.17 -8.13 14.38
C ASN A 39 0.18 -9.04 15.14
N PRO A 40 0.48 -9.43 16.40
CA PRO A 40 1.70 -9.13 17.19
C PRO A 40 2.96 -9.91 16.74
N PRO A 41 4.19 -9.38 16.97
CA PRO A 41 4.47 -8.14 17.71
C PRO A 41 4.48 -6.85 16.88
N GLY A 42 4.33 -6.93 15.56
CA GLY A 42 4.56 -5.83 14.63
C GLY A 42 6.03 -5.82 14.17
N GLY A 43 6.58 -4.64 13.87
CA GLY A 43 7.95 -4.49 13.36
C GLY A 43 8.03 -3.68 12.06
N GLU A 44 7.18 -2.67 11.96
CA GLU A 44 6.92 -1.89 10.75
C GLU A 44 8.10 -1.01 10.35
N ALA A 45 9.11 -0.83 11.22
CA ALA A 45 10.34 -0.08 10.92
C ALA A 45 11.04 -0.54 9.64
N GLY A 46 11.12 -1.85 9.37
CA GLY A 46 11.71 -2.37 8.13
C GLY A 46 10.89 -2.00 6.89
N ALA A 47 9.56 -2.06 6.99
CA ALA A 47 8.67 -1.71 5.89
C ALA A 47 8.66 -0.19 5.65
N ALA A 48 8.67 0.61 6.72
CA ALA A 48 8.83 2.05 6.65
C ALA A 48 10.16 2.44 5.98
N ALA A 49 11.25 1.72 6.24
CA ALA A 49 12.54 1.95 5.59
C ALA A 49 12.51 1.67 4.08
N VAL A 50 11.76 0.65 3.63
CA VAL A 50 11.55 0.38 2.20
C VAL A 50 10.86 1.58 1.53
N LEU A 51 9.77 2.08 2.12
CA LEU A 51 9.02 3.23 1.61
C LEU A 51 9.86 4.52 1.63
N ALA A 52 10.59 4.75 2.73
CA ALA A 52 11.53 5.86 2.87
C ALA A 52 12.56 5.86 1.72
N GLY A 53 13.07 4.70 1.34
CA GLY A 53 13.99 4.55 0.21
C GLY A 53 13.38 4.98 -1.14
N VAL A 54 12.11 4.67 -1.38
CA VAL A 54 11.38 5.11 -2.59
C VAL A 54 11.20 6.63 -2.60
N LEU A 55 10.74 7.18 -1.48
CA LEU A 55 10.48 8.61 -1.31
C LEU A 55 11.76 9.45 -1.40
N ALA A 56 12.83 9.01 -0.74
CA ALA A 56 14.15 9.65 -0.78
C ALA A 56 14.71 9.73 -2.21
N LYS A 57 14.63 8.63 -2.97
CA LYS A 57 15.08 8.59 -4.38
C LYS A 57 14.31 9.57 -5.27
N ALA A 58 13.07 9.91 -4.92
CA ALA A 58 12.26 10.88 -5.63
C ALA A 58 12.36 12.31 -5.05
N GLY A 59 13.13 12.52 -3.98
CA GLY A 59 13.26 13.80 -3.30
C GLY A 59 11.99 14.23 -2.55
N VAL A 60 11.12 13.28 -2.18
CA VAL A 60 9.91 13.56 -1.40
C VAL A 60 10.28 13.65 0.08
N PRO A 61 10.01 14.78 0.77
CA PRO A 61 10.22 14.88 2.21
C PRO A 61 9.29 13.93 2.97
N TYR A 62 9.85 13.24 3.96
CA TYR A 62 9.10 12.35 4.84
C TYR A 62 9.65 12.40 6.27
N GLU A 63 8.82 11.97 7.20
CA GLU A 63 9.16 11.75 8.60
C GLU A 63 8.81 10.31 8.98
N VAL A 64 9.66 9.67 9.78
CA VAL A 64 9.36 8.38 10.42
C VAL A 64 9.19 8.64 11.92
N VAL A 65 8.04 8.24 12.46
CA VAL A 65 7.67 8.43 13.86
C VAL A 65 7.35 7.09 14.48
N GLU A 66 8.10 6.71 15.50
CA GLU A 66 7.84 5.49 16.27
C GLU A 66 6.93 5.78 17.46
N SER A 67 5.82 5.05 17.54
CA SER A 67 4.90 5.10 18.69
C SER A 67 5.37 4.21 19.85
N SER A 68 6.14 3.17 19.52
CA SER A 68 6.97 2.38 20.44
C SER A 68 8.11 1.73 19.64
N PRO A 69 9.15 1.15 20.28
CA PRO A 69 10.33 0.63 19.58
C PRO A 69 9.95 -0.35 18.46
N GLY A 70 10.28 0.01 17.21
CA GLY A 70 9.98 -0.79 16.02
C GLY A 70 8.56 -0.62 15.44
N ARG A 71 7.65 0.08 16.13
CA ARG A 71 6.30 0.41 15.65
C ARG A 71 6.32 1.74 14.90
N ALA A 72 6.90 1.70 13.70
CA ALA A 72 7.15 2.89 12.89
C ALA A 72 5.94 3.28 12.05
N ASN A 73 5.62 4.57 12.06
CA ASN A 73 4.71 5.21 11.15
C ASN A 73 5.51 6.13 10.22
N LEU A 74 5.28 6.08 8.91
CA LEU A 74 5.91 6.98 7.95
C LEU A 74 4.88 7.99 7.43
N VAL A 75 5.20 9.28 7.45
CA VAL A 75 4.37 10.34 6.87
C VAL A 75 5.18 11.17 5.88
N ALA A 76 4.70 11.29 4.64
CA ALA A 76 5.30 12.09 3.58
C ALA A 76 4.32 13.15 3.08
N ARG A 77 4.84 14.29 2.63
CA ARG A 77 3.98 15.41 2.19
C ARG A 77 4.56 16.13 0.99
N LEU A 78 3.76 16.21 -0.07
CA LEU A 78 4.00 17.10 -1.20
C LEU A 78 3.11 18.33 -1.05
N LYS A 79 3.72 19.52 -1.17
CA LYS A 79 3.02 20.80 -1.02
C LYS A 79 2.27 21.20 -2.29
N GLY A 80 1.03 21.64 -2.11
CA GLY A 80 0.28 22.34 -3.14
C GLY A 80 0.36 23.85 -3.01
N ASP A 81 -0.40 24.56 -3.85
CA ASP A 81 -0.54 26.02 -3.81
C ASP A 81 -1.39 26.54 -2.64
N GLY A 82 -1.99 25.65 -1.85
CA GLY A 82 -2.84 25.98 -0.70
C GLY A 82 -4.27 26.40 -1.05
N SER A 83 -4.68 26.33 -2.31
CA SER A 83 -6.04 26.69 -2.75
C SER A 83 -7.12 25.71 -2.27
N ARG A 84 -6.73 24.49 -1.86
CA ARG A 84 -7.60 23.45 -1.29
C ARG A 84 -6.92 22.76 -0.11
N ARG A 85 -7.73 22.24 0.81
CA ARG A 85 -7.25 21.48 1.97
C ARG A 85 -6.59 20.14 1.56
N PRO A 86 -5.68 19.57 2.37
CA PRO A 86 -4.92 18.38 2.00
C PRO A 86 -5.78 17.14 1.71
N LEU A 87 -5.25 16.24 0.88
CA LEU A 87 -5.75 14.87 0.69
C LEU A 87 -4.79 13.91 1.39
N LEU A 88 -5.31 13.02 2.23
CA LEU A 88 -4.57 11.94 2.87
C LEU A 88 -4.70 10.65 2.05
N LEU A 89 -3.57 10.01 1.80
CA LEU A 89 -3.42 8.65 1.30
C LEU A 89 -2.97 7.82 2.49
N LEU A 90 -3.85 6.98 3.03
CA LEU A 90 -3.62 6.19 4.22
C LEU A 90 -3.51 4.71 3.84
N ALA A 91 -2.49 4.03 4.35
CA ALA A 91 -2.30 2.60 4.22
C ALA A 91 -1.65 2.06 5.50
N HIS A 92 -1.80 0.78 5.79
CA HIS A 92 -1.11 0.16 6.92
C HIS A 92 0.02 -0.78 6.48
N LEU A 93 0.94 -1.06 7.40
CA LEU A 93 2.15 -1.83 7.15
C LEU A 93 2.17 -3.17 7.89
N ASP A 94 1.40 -3.29 8.98
CA ASP A 94 1.27 -4.55 9.67
C ASP A 94 0.43 -5.55 8.89
N VAL A 95 0.50 -6.80 9.32
CA VAL A 95 -0.24 -7.89 8.69
C VAL A 95 -0.67 -8.89 9.76
N VAL A 96 -1.81 -9.54 9.58
CA VAL A 96 -2.15 -10.71 10.41
C VAL A 96 -1.21 -11.90 10.18
N GLY A 97 -1.18 -12.81 11.16
CA GLY A 97 -0.40 -14.04 11.11
C GLY A 97 -0.61 -14.90 9.85
N ALA A 98 0.44 -15.63 9.49
CA ALA A 98 0.45 -16.58 8.38
C ALA A 98 1.04 -17.92 8.81
N GLU A 99 0.20 -18.97 8.88
CA GLU A 99 0.66 -20.32 9.22
C GLU A 99 1.30 -20.99 7.99
N ALA A 100 2.63 -20.96 7.91
CA ALA A 100 3.39 -21.38 6.71
C ALA A 100 3.00 -22.77 6.17
N ALA A 101 2.65 -23.72 7.05
CA ALA A 101 2.21 -25.06 6.66
C ALA A 101 0.91 -25.10 5.83
N ARG A 102 0.09 -24.04 5.89
CA ARG A 102 -1.15 -23.90 5.10
C ARG A 102 -0.97 -23.11 3.82
N TRP A 103 0.24 -22.64 3.53
CA TRP A 103 0.54 -21.92 2.31
C TRP A 103 1.20 -22.84 1.29
N SER A 104 0.87 -22.67 0.02
CA SER A 104 1.52 -23.38 -1.09
C SER A 104 2.89 -22.80 -1.46
N PHE A 105 3.30 -21.69 -0.83
CA PHE A 105 4.57 -21.00 -0.99
C PHE A 105 4.90 -20.23 0.32
N PRO A 106 6.16 -19.86 0.59
CA PRO A 106 6.49 -19.11 1.81
C PRO A 106 5.74 -17.76 1.85
N PRO A 107 5.03 -17.44 2.96
CA PRO A 107 4.13 -16.29 3.00
C PRO A 107 4.84 -14.94 2.80
N PHE A 108 6.13 -14.85 3.12
CA PHE A 108 6.93 -13.62 3.01
C PHE A 108 7.99 -13.69 1.90
N ALA A 109 7.80 -14.54 0.89
CA ALA A 109 8.75 -14.63 -0.23
C ALA A 109 8.72 -13.37 -1.13
N GLY A 110 7.53 -12.79 -1.35
CA GLY A 110 7.36 -11.64 -2.23
C GLY A 110 7.69 -11.96 -3.69
N ASP A 111 7.41 -13.18 -4.13
CA ASP A 111 7.66 -13.61 -5.51
C ASP A 111 6.54 -13.12 -6.44
N GLU A 112 6.93 -12.76 -7.66
CA GLU A 112 5.99 -12.40 -8.72
C GLU A 112 5.82 -13.59 -9.65
N VAL A 113 4.60 -14.15 -9.69
CA VAL A 113 4.28 -15.34 -10.48
C VAL A 113 3.00 -15.06 -11.27
N ASP A 114 3.05 -15.28 -12.59
CA ASP A 114 1.95 -15.01 -13.52
C ASP A 114 1.44 -13.56 -13.47
N GLY A 115 2.33 -12.60 -13.19
CA GLY A 115 2.00 -11.17 -13.09
C GLY A 115 1.35 -10.75 -11.78
N ALA A 116 1.32 -11.62 -10.78
CA ALA A 116 0.83 -11.31 -9.43
C ALA A 116 1.94 -11.50 -8.39
N VAL A 117 2.10 -10.51 -7.50
CA VAL A 117 2.97 -10.63 -6.33
C VAL A 117 2.25 -11.46 -5.28
N ARG A 118 2.90 -12.52 -4.80
CA ARG A 118 2.34 -13.47 -3.84
C ARG A 118 2.97 -13.26 -2.46
N GLY A 119 2.13 -13.14 -1.44
CA GLY A 119 2.55 -13.18 -0.04
C GLY A 119 1.55 -12.54 0.91
N ARG A 120 1.75 -12.74 2.22
CA ARG A 120 0.99 -12.04 3.27
C ARG A 120 1.26 -10.53 3.15
N GLY A 121 0.20 -9.74 3.15
CA GLY A 121 0.30 -8.29 2.92
C GLY A 121 0.06 -7.87 1.46
N SER A 122 0.07 -8.81 0.50
CA SER A 122 0.09 -8.45 -0.93
C SER A 122 -1.23 -7.86 -1.45
N VAL A 123 -2.33 -8.03 -0.72
CA VAL A 123 -3.62 -7.39 -1.01
C VAL A 123 -3.86 -6.35 0.07
N ASP A 124 -3.95 -6.82 1.31
CA ASP A 124 -4.21 -6.06 2.53
C ASP A 124 -2.92 -5.97 3.36
N ASP A 125 -2.25 -4.81 3.45
CA ASP A 125 -2.49 -3.58 2.66
C ASP A 125 -1.21 -3.01 2.01
N LYS A 126 -0.15 -3.82 1.96
CA LYS A 126 1.15 -3.39 1.42
C LYS A 126 1.09 -2.99 -0.06
N SER A 127 0.09 -3.49 -0.80
CA SER A 127 -0.10 -3.11 -2.20
C SER A 127 -0.55 -1.66 -2.36
N MET A 128 -1.43 -1.19 -1.47
CA MET A 128 -1.86 0.21 -1.44
C MET A 128 -0.72 1.10 -0.98
N ALA A 129 0.00 0.72 0.08
CA ALA A 129 1.19 1.44 0.55
C ALA A 129 2.24 1.61 -0.58
N ALA A 130 2.51 0.55 -1.33
CA ALA A 130 3.42 0.59 -2.48
C ALA A 130 2.91 1.50 -3.61
N ALA A 131 1.62 1.43 -3.93
CA ALA A 131 1.00 2.26 -4.95
C ALA A 131 1.04 3.75 -4.57
N PHE A 132 0.71 4.10 -3.33
CA PHE A 132 0.77 5.48 -2.84
C PHE A 132 2.19 6.03 -2.82
N ALA A 133 3.19 5.26 -2.41
CA ALA A 133 4.59 5.69 -2.49
C ALA A 133 5.03 5.95 -3.95
N ALA A 134 4.61 5.09 -4.89
CA ALA A 134 4.88 5.29 -6.32
C ALA A 134 4.19 6.55 -6.88
N VAL A 135 2.95 6.83 -6.46
CA VAL A 135 2.23 8.07 -6.81
C VAL A 135 2.95 9.30 -6.28
N MET A 136 3.38 9.29 -5.02
CA MET A 136 4.15 10.38 -4.42
C MET A 136 5.45 10.62 -5.19
N ALA A 137 6.17 9.54 -5.53
CA ALA A 137 7.39 9.62 -6.32
C ALA A 137 7.15 10.19 -7.74
N ASP A 138 6.11 9.74 -8.44
CA ASP A 138 5.77 10.23 -9.79
C ASP A 138 5.40 11.72 -9.78
N LEU A 139 4.54 12.14 -8.83
CA LEU A 139 4.13 13.54 -8.68
C LEU A 139 5.34 14.46 -8.46
N ALA A 140 6.27 14.04 -7.61
CA ALA A 140 7.49 14.80 -7.31
C ALA A 140 8.42 14.89 -8.52
N ARG A 141 8.72 13.77 -9.18
CA ARG A 141 9.60 13.72 -10.36
C ARG A 141 9.07 14.56 -11.50
N ARG A 142 7.76 14.54 -11.71
CA ARG A 142 7.08 15.31 -12.77
C ARG A 142 6.80 16.75 -12.39
N LYS A 143 7.04 17.15 -11.14
CA LYS A 143 6.76 18.49 -10.60
C LYS A 143 5.33 18.95 -10.91
N VAL A 144 4.37 18.03 -10.71
CA VAL A 144 2.96 18.31 -11.01
C VAL A 144 2.49 19.49 -10.14
N PRO A 145 1.89 20.56 -10.70
CA PRO A 145 1.34 21.64 -9.90
C PRO A 145 0.09 21.15 -9.15
N LEU A 146 0.18 21.06 -7.83
CA LEU A 146 -0.89 20.56 -6.97
C LEU A 146 -1.70 21.72 -6.36
N LYS A 147 -3.04 21.60 -6.36
CA LYS A 147 -3.95 22.57 -5.73
C LYS A 147 -4.16 22.35 -4.22
N ARG A 148 -3.78 21.17 -3.74
CA ARG A 148 -3.83 20.75 -2.33
C ARG A 148 -2.55 20.02 -2.00
N ASP A 149 -2.18 19.99 -0.73
CA ASP A 149 -1.16 19.05 -0.27
C ASP A 149 -1.64 17.61 -0.54
N VAL A 150 -0.72 16.74 -0.95
CA VAL A 150 -0.92 15.29 -0.97
C VAL A 150 -0.07 14.72 0.15
N VAL A 151 -0.73 14.10 1.13
CA VAL A 151 -0.12 13.51 2.32
C VAL A 151 -0.21 12.01 2.18
N PHE A 152 0.89 11.31 2.39
CA PHE A 152 0.90 9.85 2.46
C PHE A 152 1.27 9.45 3.89
N ALA A 153 0.44 8.63 4.52
CA ALA A 153 0.73 8.01 5.82
C ALA A 153 0.70 6.48 5.68
N ALA A 154 1.82 5.84 6.00
CA ALA A 154 1.92 4.39 6.14
C ALA A 154 2.05 4.05 7.62
N THR A 155 1.02 3.43 8.20
CA THR A 155 0.87 3.33 9.66
C THR A 155 1.10 1.92 10.19
N ALA A 156 1.47 1.85 11.46
CA ALA A 156 1.53 0.60 12.22
C ALA A 156 0.16 0.22 12.78
N ASP A 157 0.04 -1.01 13.24
CA ASP A 157 -0.97 -1.48 14.20
C ASP A 157 -2.43 -1.55 13.76
N GLU A 158 -2.79 -1.40 12.47
CA GLU A 158 -4.19 -1.42 12.03
C GLU A 158 -4.89 -2.71 12.44
N GLU A 159 -4.23 -3.84 12.20
CA GLU A 159 -4.80 -5.18 12.36
C GLU A 159 -5.03 -5.54 13.85
N SER A 160 -4.43 -4.77 14.76
CA SER A 160 -4.61 -4.86 16.22
C SER A 160 -5.37 -3.66 16.83
N GLY A 161 -6.05 -2.86 16.00
CA GLY A 161 -6.95 -1.78 16.44
C GLY A 161 -6.37 -0.37 16.37
N GLY A 162 -5.19 -0.20 15.76
CA GLY A 162 -4.62 1.09 15.37
C GLY A 162 -4.09 1.95 16.54
N ALA A 163 -3.99 1.40 17.75
CA ALA A 163 -3.62 2.14 18.96
C ALA A 163 -2.22 2.74 18.86
N LEU A 164 -1.28 2.02 18.24
CA LEU A 164 0.10 2.45 17.99
C LEU A 164 0.30 3.02 16.57
N GLY A 165 -0.79 3.16 15.81
CA GLY A 165 -0.82 3.66 14.45
C GLY A 165 -1.47 5.03 14.31
N VAL A 166 -2.53 5.07 13.51
CA VAL A 166 -3.35 6.27 13.24
C VAL A 166 -3.82 6.93 14.54
N ARG A 167 -4.29 6.15 15.53
CA ARG A 167 -4.78 6.73 16.78
C ARG A 167 -3.67 7.45 17.53
N TRP A 168 -2.50 6.84 17.64
CA TRP A 168 -1.35 7.47 18.27
C TRP A 168 -0.94 8.75 17.54
N LEU A 169 -0.91 8.73 16.20
CA LEU A 169 -0.59 9.91 15.40
C LEU A 169 -1.60 11.05 15.57
N LEU A 170 -2.90 10.74 15.65
CA LEU A 170 -3.93 11.76 15.90
C LEU A 170 -3.80 12.37 17.29
N GLU A 171 -3.43 11.58 18.30
CA GLU A 171 -3.27 12.04 19.68
C GLU A 171 -1.97 12.85 19.88
N HIS A 172 -0.86 12.43 19.27
CA HIS A 172 0.48 12.98 19.56
C HIS A 172 1.04 13.87 18.46
N ARG A 173 0.67 13.63 17.20
CA ARG A 173 1.19 14.31 16.00
C ARG A 173 0.09 14.73 15.01
N PRO A 174 -1.06 15.31 15.46
CA PRO A 174 -2.24 15.54 14.61
C PRO A 174 -1.96 16.36 13.36
N ALA A 175 -1.01 17.31 13.42
CA ALA A 175 -0.62 18.12 12.27
C ALA A 175 -0.06 17.31 11.09
N LEU A 176 0.46 16.10 11.33
CA LEU A 176 0.92 15.22 10.27
C LEU A 176 -0.24 14.69 9.41
N LEU A 177 -1.41 14.48 10.02
CA LEU A 177 -2.58 13.86 9.40
C LEU A 177 -3.70 14.85 9.05
N ASP A 178 -3.55 16.15 9.32
CA ASP A 178 -4.59 17.14 8.97
C ASP A 178 -4.85 17.17 7.46
N ALA A 179 -6.06 16.73 7.10
CA ALA A 179 -6.56 16.61 5.74
C ALA A 179 -8.08 16.80 5.72
N GLU A 180 -8.62 17.12 4.54
CA GLU A 180 -10.05 17.24 4.30
C GLU A 180 -10.70 15.88 4.02
N LEU A 181 -9.97 15.03 3.30
CA LEU A 181 -10.41 13.72 2.83
C LEU A 181 -9.26 12.73 3.01
N ALA A 182 -9.61 11.47 3.26
CA ALA A 182 -8.68 10.36 3.26
C ALA A 182 -9.12 9.30 2.24
N LEU A 183 -8.18 8.79 1.47
CA LEU A 183 -8.29 7.52 0.77
C LEU A 183 -7.60 6.49 1.65
N ASN A 184 -8.31 5.42 2.00
CA ASN A 184 -7.79 4.31 2.79
C ASN A 184 -8.14 2.99 2.09
N GLU A 185 -7.69 1.88 2.65
CA GLU A 185 -8.26 0.58 2.36
C GLU A 185 -9.77 0.54 2.58
N GLY A 186 -10.39 -0.43 1.93
CA GLY A 186 -11.83 -0.57 1.87
C GLY A 186 -12.44 -0.24 0.52
N GLY A 187 -13.60 -0.85 0.27
CA GLY A 187 -14.16 -0.92 -1.07
C GLY A 187 -13.40 -1.91 -1.97
N THR A 188 -13.63 -1.85 -3.28
CA THR A 188 -12.97 -2.78 -4.21
C THR A 188 -12.97 -2.25 -5.63
N THR A 189 -12.00 -2.68 -6.43
CA THR A 189 -11.97 -2.38 -7.86
C THR A 189 -12.29 -3.63 -8.67
N PHE A 190 -13.33 -3.54 -9.49
CA PHE A 190 -13.72 -4.63 -10.39
C PHE A 190 -13.11 -4.36 -11.76
N SER A 191 -12.20 -5.22 -12.21
CA SER A 191 -11.56 -5.10 -13.52
C SER A 191 -11.90 -6.28 -14.42
N VAL A 192 -12.27 -6.00 -15.67
CA VAL A 192 -12.56 -7.01 -16.70
C VAL A 192 -11.72 -6.75 -17.94
N GLY A 193 -10.84 -7.69 -18.28
CA GLY A 193 -9.93 -7.58 -19.42
C GLY A 193 -8.88 -6.47 -19.26
N GLY A 194 -8.36 -6.27 -18.05
CA GLY A 194 -7.36 -5.23 -17.75
C GLY A 194 -7.91 -3.80 -17.71
N LYS A 195 -9.23 -3.63 -17.76
CA LYS A 195 -9.90 -2.33 -17.63
C LYS A 195 -10.75 -2.29 -16.37
N VAL A 196 -10.58 -1.24 -15.56
CA VAL A 196 -11.43 -0.96 -14.40
C VAL A 196 -12.86 -0.73 -14.91
N ARG A 197 -13.81 -1.49 -14.37
CA ARG A 197 -15.24 -1.46 -14.70
C ARG A 197 -16.06 -0.78 -13.63
N ALA A 198 -15.70 -1.00 -12.36
CA ALA A 198 -16.33 -0.35 -11.24
C ALA A 198 -15.32 -0.14 -10.11
N VAL A 199 -15.53 0.92 -9.35
CA VAL A 199 -14.83 1.21 -8.10
C VAL A 199 -15.92 1.31 -7.04
N ALA A 200 -15.99 0.32 -6.15
CA ALA A 200 -16.82 0.38 -4.97
C ALA A 200 -16.09 1.24 -3.94
N VAL A 201 -16.79 2.25 -3.42
CA VAL A 201 -16.30 3.11 -2.35
C VAL A 201 -17.04 2.70 -1.08
N GLN A 202 -16.28 2.35 -0.05
CA GLN A 202 -16.81 2.15 1.28
C GLN A 202 -16.60 3.45 2.08
N VAL A 203 -17.67 3.90 2.76
CA VAL A 203 -17.66 5.20 3.47
C VAL A 203 -17.43 5.03 4.98
N ALA A 204 -17.19 3.80 5.42
CA ALA A 204 -16.85 3.46 6.80
C ALA A 204 -16.14 2.10 6.81
N GLU A 205 -14.82 2.12 6.98
CA GLU A 205 -14.04 0.98 7.41
C GLU A 205 -13.20 1.45 8.58
N LYS A 206 -13.46 0.81 9.73
CA LYS A 206 -12.97 1.07 11.10
C LYS A 206 -12.77 2.53 11.49
#